data_AF-A0A699UNA2-F1
#
_entry.id   AF-A0A699UNA2-F1
#
_cell.length_a   1.000
_cell.length_b   1.000
_cell.length_c   1.000
_cell.angle_alpha   90.00
_cell.angle_beta   90.00
_cell.angle_gamma   90.00
#
_symmetry.space_group_name_H-M   'P 1'
#
loop_
_entity.id
_entity.type
_entity.pdbx_description
1 polymer ?
#
loop_
_entity_poly.entity_id
_entity_poly.type
_entity_poly.pdbx_seq_one_letter_code
_entity_poly.pdbx_strand_id
1 'polypeptide(L)'
;VNLFALAVNEENAAGGRMVTAPTNGAAGIIPAVLHYFVKFSDEVSEANVVDYFLGAASIGILCKKNASISGAEVGCQGEVGSACAMAAAGLADILGATPAQLCNAAEIGLEHNLGLTCDPVGGLVQVPCIERNAIAAVKAINAAQMALRGDGNHFISLDRVIRTMRDTGADMHDKYKETSRGGLA
;
A
#
# COMPACT_ATOMS: atom_id res chain seq x y z
N VAL A 1 -10.67 5.53 -9.56
CA VAL A 1 -9.85 5.41 -8.35
C VAL A 1 -8.86 6.57 -8.17
N ASN A 2 -8.13 7.01 -9.21
CA ASN A 2 -7.15 8.12 -9.10
C ASN A 2 -7.71 9.36 -8.40
N LEU A 3 -8.90 9.84 -8.80
CA LEU A 3 -9.55 10.98 -8.16
C LEU A 3 -9.60 10.87 -6.62
N PHE A 4 -9.91 9.69 -6.08
CA PHE A 4 -10.05 9.49 -4.64
C PHE A 4 -8.69 9.53 -3.94
N ALA A 5 -7.67 8.89 -4.52
CA ALA A 5 -6.32 8.87 -3.97
C ALA A 5 -5.67 10.27 -4.01
N LEU A 6 -5.85 10.99 -5.13
CA LEU A 6 -5.37 12.35 -5.29
C LEU A 6 -6.03 13.30 -4.29
N ALA A 7 -7.35 13.24 -4.14
CA ALA A 7 -8.08 14.10 -3.20
C ALA A 7 -7.55 13.96 -1.76
N VAL A 8 -7.27 12.73 -1.31
CA VAL A 8 -6.74 12.49 0.04
C VAL A 8 -5.30 13.00 0.18
N ASN A 9 -4.43 12.75 -0.80
CA ASN A 9 -3.03 13.15 -0.70
C ASN A 9 -2.81 14.65 -0.96
N GLU A 10 -3.67 15.30 -1.73
CA GLU A 10 -3.70 16.76 -1.86
C GLU A 10 -4.16 17.42 -0.55
N GLU A 11 -5.15 16.86 0.15
CA GLU A 11 -5.51 17.32 1.50
C GLU A 11 -4.37 17.14 2.50
N ASN A 12 -3.67 16.00 2.45
CA ASN A 12 -2.47 15.80 3.26
C ASN A 12 -1.42 16.89 3.01
N ALA A 13 -1.15 17.19 1.73
CA ALA A 13 -0.19 18.22 1.34
C ALA A 13 -0.63 19.64 1.76
N ALA A 14 -1.93 19.89 1.85
CA ALA A 14 -2.51 21.16 2.31
C ALA A 14 -2.54 21.31 3.84
N GLY A 15 -2.14 20.28 4.60
CA GLY A 15 -2.21 20.28 6.06
C GLY A 15 -3.61 20.03 6.62
N GLY A 16 -4.47 19.39 5.83
CA GLY A 16 -5.80 18.96 6.22
C GLY A 16 -5.79 17.85 7.28
N ARG A 17 -6.99 17.40 7.66
CA ARG A 17 -7.15 16.31 8.63
C ARG A 17 -6.91 14.96 7.96
N MET A 18 -6.00 14.17 8.52
CA MET A 18 -5.58 12.90 7.95
C MET A 18 -5.78 11.71 8.88
N VAL A 19 -5.94 10.53 8.27
CA VAL A 19 -5.86 9.22 8.92
C VAL A 19 -4.70 8.46 8.27
N THR A 20 -3.78 7.97 9.09
CA THR A 20 -2.60 7.22 8.63
C THR A 20 -2.98 5.88 8.03
N ALA A 21 -2.38 5.49 6.90
CA ALA A 21 -2.68 4.20 6.25
C ALA A 21 -1.51 3.61 5.43
N PRO A 22 -0.37 3.20 6.02
CA PRO A 22 -0.05 3.28 7.45
C PRO A 22 0.69 4.56 7.86
N THR A 23 1.04 5.42 6.90
CA THR A 23 1.63 6.75 7.14
C THR A 23 0.78 7.82 6.49
N ASN A 24 1.07 9.10 6.76
CA ASN A 24 0.42 10.22 6.09
C ASN A 24 0.74 10.26 4.59
N GLY A 25 1.98 9.92 4.21
CA GLY A 25 2.41 9.89 2.82
C GLY A 25 1.70 8.84 1.96
N ALA A 26 1.23 7.76 2.56
CA ALA A 26 0.50 6.67 1.90
C ALA A 26 -1.03 6.67 2.17
N ALA A 27 -1.56 7.75 2.77
CA ALA A 27 -2.92 7.80 3.30
C ALA A 27 -4.02 7.66 2.25
N GLY A 28 -3.76 7.95 0.97
CA GLY A 28 -4.78 7.94 -0.08
C GLY A 28 -5.15 6.55 -0.59
N ILE A 29 -4.29 5.54 -0.42
CA ILE A 29 -4.46 4.24 -1.09
C ILE A 29 -5.64 3.45 -0.53
N ILE A 30 -5.65 3.23 0.79
CA ILE A 30 -6.68 2.49 1.53
C ILE A 30 -8.09 3.08 1.28
N PRO A 31 -8.35 4.39 1.54
CA PRO A 31 -9.66 4.96 1.30
C PRO A 31 -10.04 5.00 -0.18
N ALA A 32 -9.09 5.17 -1.11
CA ALA A 32 -9.40 5.15 -2.54
C ALA A 32 -9.90 3.79 -3.03
N VAL A 33 -9.29 2.70 -2.56
CA VAL A 33 -9.69 1.33 -2.92
C VAL A 33 -11.00 0.95 -2.26
N LEU A 34 -11.18 1.27 -0.97
CA LEU A 34 -12.47 1.07 -0.29
C LEU A 34 -13.60 1.86 -0.96
N HIS A 35 -13.38 3.14 -1.24
CA HIS A 35 -14.40 3.98 -1.88
C HIS A 35 -14.71 3.52 -3.31
N TYR A 36 -13.72 2.96 -4.02
CA TYR A 36 -13.97 2.29 -5.30
C TYR A 36 -14.95 1.11 -5.13
N PHE A 37 -14.72 0.22 -4.17
CA PHE A 37 -15.66 -0.88 -3.89
C PHE A 37 -17.05 -0.34 -3.52
N VAL A 38 -17.13 0.56 -2.55
CA VAL A 38 -18.39 1.14 -2.06
C VAL A 38 -19.20 1.80 -3.19
N LYS A 39 -18.54 2.42 -4.16
CA LYS A 39 -19.20 3.18 -5.23
C LYS A 39 -19.64 2.32 -6.42
N PHE A 40 -18.98 1.20 -6.66
CA PHE A 40 -19.18 0.40 -7.88
C PHE A 40 -19.69 -1.02 -7.61
N SER A 41 -20.00 -1.36 -6.35
CA SER A 41 -20.65 -2.62 -5.96
C SER A 41 -22.11 -2.38 -5.58
N ASP A 42 -22.99 -3.32 -5.96
CA ASP A 42 -24.45 -3.17 -5.78
C ASP A 42 -24.91 -3.39 -4.32
N GLU A 43 -24.23 -4.29 -3.59
CA GLU A 43 -24.58 -4.68 -2.22
C GLU A 43 -23.41 -4.43 -1.26
N VAL A 44 -23.35 -3.21 -0.71
CA VAL A 44 -22.31 -2.79 0.23
C VAL A 44 -22.91 -2.73 1.63
N SER A 45 -22.30 -3.45 2.58
CA SER A 45 -22.68 -3.45 3.99
C SER A 45 -21.59 -2.87 4.88
N GLU A 46 -21.96 -2.45 6.11
CA GLU A 46 -20.97 -2.04 7.12
C GLU A 46 -20.00 -3.18 7.46
N ALA A 47 -20.45 -4.45 7.39
CA ALA A 47 -19.59 -5.61 7.59
C ALA A 47 -18.47 -5.65 6.55
N ASN A 48 -18.74 -5.34 5.28
CA ASN A 48 -17.69 -5.26 4.27
C ASN A 48 -16.64 -4.19 4.62
N VAL A 49 -17.05 -3.04 5.17
CA VAL A 49 -16.09 -2.01 5.58
C VAL A 49 -15.19 -2.52 6.71
N VAL A 50 -15.77 -3.20 7.71
CA VAL A 50 -15.03 -3.80 8.82
C VAL A 50 -14.05 -4.86 8.31
N ASP A 51 -14.53 -5.80 7.51
CA ASP A 51 -13.72 -6.90 6.96
C ASP A 51 -12.59 -6.38 6.08
N TYR A 52 -12.84 -5.35 5.26
CA TYR A 52 -11.81 -4.67 4.47
C TYR A 52 -10.65 -4.18 5.36
N PHE A 53 -10.97 -3.51 6.46
CA PHE A 53 -9.95 -3.00 7.39
C PHE A 53 -9.26 -4.13 8.16
N LEU A 54 -9.95 -5.23 8.50
CA LEU A 54 -9.35 -6.39 9.16
C LEU A 54 -8.37 -7.11 8.23
N GLY A 55 -8.76 -7.35 6.97
CA GLY A 55 -7.90 -7.91 5.94
C GLY A 55 -6.68 -7.03 5.70
N ALA A 56 -6.88 -5.71 5.54
CA ALA A 56 -5.79 -4.75 5.39
C ALA A 56 -4.85 -4.71 6.61
N ALA A 57 -5.40 -4.66 7.82
CA ALA A 57 -4.62 -4.61 9.06
C ALA A 57 -3.77 -5.87 9.26
N SER A 58 -4.29 -7.05 8.89
CA SER A 58 -3.54 -8.31 8.97
C SER A 58 -2.22 -8.25 8.20
N ILE A 59 -2.24 -7.70 6.99
CA ILE A 59 -1.04 -7.50 6.16
C ILE A 59 -0.14 -6.40 6.71
N GLY A 60 -0.73 -5.31 7.23
CA GLY A 60 0.03 -4.25 7.89
C GLY A 60 0.85 -4.79 9.07
N ILE A 61 0.27 -5.68 9.88
CA ILE A 61 0.94 -6.36 11.00
C ILE A 61 2.11 -7.21 10.48
N LEU A 62 1.91 -7.99 9.42
CA LEU A 62 2.97 -8.83 8.85
C LEU A 62 4.13 -7.98 8.30
N CYS A 63 3.83 -6.89 7.59
CA CYS A 63 4.85 -5.96 7.09
C CYS A 63 5.64 -5.31 8.23
N LYS A 64 4.95 -4.81 9.26
CA LYS A 64 5.61 -4.15 10.40
C LYS A 64 6.43 -5.12 11.25
N LYS A 65 5.94 -6.34 11.48
CA LYS A 65 6.59 -7.31 12.36
C LYS A 65 7.83 -7.94 11.72
N ASN A 66 7.79 -8.18 10.41
CA ASN A 66 8.84 -8.93 9.71
C ASN A 66 9.78 -8.04 8.88
N ALA A 67 9.46 -6.75 8.73
CA ALA A 67 10.27 -5.76 8.04
C ALA A 67 10.06 -4.38 8.67
N SER A 68 9.53 -3.40 7.92
CA SER A 68 9.12 -2.10 8.43
C SER A 68 8.02 -1.49 7.57
N ILE A 69 7.31 -0.51 8.13
CA ILE A 69 6.37 0.38 7.42
C ILE A 69 6.90 1.82 7.30
N SER A 70 8.14 2.06 7.73
CA SER A 70 8.74 3.39 7.82
C SER A 70 9.55 3.72 6.58
N GLY A 71 9.28 4.88 5.97
CA GLY A 71 10.07 5.43 4.86
C GLY A 71 11.52 5.69 5.23
N ALA A 72 11.78 5.98 6.51
CA ALA A 72 13.10 6.18 7.07
C ALA A 72 13.92 4.89 7.24
N GLU A 73 13.28 3.72 7.31
CA GLU A 73 13.97 2.44 7.53
C GLU A 73 14.14 1.65 6.24
N VAL A 74 13.10 1.60 5.40
CA VAL A 74 13.07 0.75 4.21
C VAL A 74 12.68 1.50 2.94
N GLY A 75 12.60 2.82 2.96
CA GLY A 75 12.13 3.62 1.82
C GLY A 75 10.61 3.56 1.62
N CYS A 76 10.13 4.18 0.55
CA CYS A 76 8.69 4.33 0.28
C CYS A 76 7.98 3.00 -0.03
N GLN A 77 8.73 1.93 -0.32
CA GLN A 77 8.19 0.56 -0.34
C GLN A 77 7.57 0.16 1.02
N GLY A 78 8.11 0.67 2.13
CA GLY A 78 7.54 0.46 3.46
C GLY A 78 6.24 1.22 3.69
N GLU A 79 6.03 2.34 3.01
CA GLU A 79 4.84 3.18 3.19
C GLU A 79 3.80 2.91 2.11
N VAL A 80 4.08 3.34 0.88
CA VAL A 80 3.20 3.16 -0.28
C VAL A 80 3.10 1.69 -0.68
N GLY A 81 4.21 0.94 -0.61
CA GLY A 81 4.22 -0.47 -0.93
C GLY A 81 3.40 -1.31 0.06
N SER A 82 3.57 -1.07 1.36
CA SER A 82 2.74 -1.74 2.37
C SER A 82 1.28 -1.33 2.30
N ALA A 83 0.96 -0.05 2.07
CA ALA A 83 -0.42 0.41 1.87
C ALA A 83 -1.08 -0.23 0.65
N CYS A 84 -0.33 -0.41 -0.45
CA CYS A 84 -0.78 -1.12 -1.65
C CYS A 84 -1.11 -2.58 -1.32
N ALA A 85 -0.23 -3.29 -0.61
CA ALA A 85 -0.45 -4.66 -0.17
C ALA A 85 -1.64 -4.81 0.78
N MET A 86 -1.76 -3.90 1.75
CA MET A 86 -2.88 -3.82 2.69
C MET A 86 -4.21 -3.61 1.94
N ALA A 87 -4.26 -2.66 1.01
CA ALA A 87 -5.47 -2.37 0.25
C ALA A 87 -5.86 -3.52 -0.69
N ALA A 88 -4.88 -4.20 -1.29
CA ALA A 88 -5.10 -5.37 -2.14
C ALA A 88 -5.70 -6.52 -1.34
N ALA A 89 -5.16 -6.80 -0.15
CA ALA A 89 -5.69 -7.84 0.74
C ALA A 89 -7.08 -7.52 1.26
N GLY A 90 -7.32 -6.30 1.75
CA GLY A 90 -8.64 -5.89 2.19
C GLY A 90 -9.69 -6.01 1.08
N LEU A 91 -9.34 -5.60 -0.15
CA LEU A 91 -10.24 -5.74 -1.29
C LEU A 91 -10.47 -7.20 -1.68
N ALA A 92 -9.44 -8.05 -1.66
CA ALA A 92 -9.57 -9.47 -1.94
C ALA A 92 -10.50 -10.14 -0.91
N ASP A 93 -10.34 -9.81 0.38
CA ASP A 93 -11.12 -10.38 1.49
C ASP A 93 -12.63 -10.12 1.29
N ILE A 94 -13.02 -8.87 1.06
CA ILE A 94 -14.43 -8.49 0.86
C ILE A 94 -15.01 -8.98 -0.48
N LEU A 95 -14.17 -9.43 -1.40
CA LEU A 95 -14.57 -10.09 -2.65
C LEU A 95 -14.61 -11.61 -2.53
N GLY A 96 -14.46 -12.16 -1.32
CA GLY A 96 -14.60 -13.60 -1.04
C GLY A 96 -13.34 -14.41 -1.31
N ALA A 97 -12.16 -13.79 -1.27
CA ALA A 97 -10.90 -14.50 -1.39
C ALA A 97 -10.71 -15.52 -0.26
N THR A 98 -10.10 -16.66 -0.59
CA THR A 98 -9.51 -17.54 0.43
C THR A 98 -8.30 -16.86 1.09
N PRO A 99 -7.87 -17.30 2.30
CA PRO A 99 -6.65 -16.77 2.92
C PRO A 99 -5.41 -16.85 2.03
N ALA A 100 -5.31 -17.86 1.16
CA ALA A 100 -4.21 -17.99 0.21
C ALA A 100 -4.27 -16.89 -0.87
N GLN A 101 -5.45 -16.64 -1.44
CA GLN A 101 -5.65 -15.55 -2.41
C GLN A 101 -5.49 -14.15 -1.77
N LEU A 102 -5.89 -13.97 -0.51
CA LEU A 102 -5.64 -12.73 0.23
C LEU A 102 -4.12 -12.47 0.33
N CYS A 103 -3.36 -13.49 0.76
CA CYS A 103 -1.90 -13.42 0.80
C CYS A 103 -1.30 -13.16 -0.59
N ASN A 104 -1.88 -13.71 -1.66
CA ASN A 104 -1.46 -13.40 -3.02
C ASN A 104 -1.63 -11.94 -3.39
N ALA A 105 -2.82 -11.39 -3.12
CA ALA A 105 -3.14 -10.01 -3.46
C ALA A 105 -2.17 -9.06 -2.74
N ALA A 106 -1.89 -9.33 -1.47
CA ALA A 106 -0.87 -8.63 -0.70
C ALA A 106 0.53 -8.76 -1.31
N GLU A 107 0.89 -9.98 -1.72
CA GLU A 107 2.18 -10.32 -2.31
C GLU A 107 2.43 -9.55 -3.61
N ILE A 108 1.51 -9.63 -4.59
CA ILE A 108 1.57 -8.86 -5.85
C ILE A 108 1.60 -7.35 -5.55
N GLY A 109 0.76 -6.91 -4.62
CA GLY A 109 0.68 -5.50 -4.22
C GLY A 109 2.01 -4.97 -3.69
N LEU A 110 2.73 -5.76 -2.88
CA LEU A 110 4.03 -5.39 -2.34
C LEU A 110 5.16 -5.57 -3.37
N GLU A 111 5.15 -6.66 -4.14
CA GLU A 111 6.16 -7.00 -5.15
C GLU A 111 6.35 -5.85 -6.14
N HIS A 112 5.26 -5.29 -6.65
CA HIS A 112 5.26 -4.17 -7.59
C HIS A 112 5.73 -2.83 -7.00
N ASN A 113 6.16 -2.80 -5.73
CA ASN A 113 6.72 -1.62 -5.07
C ASN A 113 8.11 -1.88 -4.47
N LEU A 114 8.69 -3.09 -4.62
CA LEU A 114 10.04 -3.38 -4.12
C LEU A 114 11.10 -2.46 -4.73
N GLY A 115 12.01 -1.98 -3.88
CA GLY A 115 13.09 -1.05 -4.23
C GLY A 115 12.68 0.42 -4.26
N LEU A 116 11.42 0.77 -3.98
CA LEU A 116 10.95 2.15 -4.04
C LEU A 116 11.58 2.99 -2.91
N THR A 117 12.41 3.96 -3.30
CA THR A 117 13.08 4.90 -2.41
C THR A 117 12.15 6.01 -1.90
N CYS A 118 12.52 6.68 -0.82
CA CYS A 118 11.82 7.86 -0.30
C CYS A 118 12.74 9.09 -0.43
N ASP A 119 12.62 9.79 -1.55
CA ASP A 119 13.41 10.97 -1.91
C ASP A 119 12.49 12.01 -2.61
N PRO A 120 11.58 12.66 -1.85
CA PRO A 120 10.62 13.60 -2.42
C PRO A 120 11.21 14.98 -2.72
N VAL A 121 10.62 15.68 -3.69
CA VAL A 121 11.00 17.05 -4.08
C VAL A 121 10.79 18.02 -2.92
N GLY A 122 11.80 18.83 -2.61
CA GLY A 122 11.81 19.75 -1.48
C GLY A 122 11.64 19.12 -0.09
N GLY A 123 11.74 17.79 0.04
CA GLY A 123 11.35 17.08 1.27
C GLY A 123 9.84 17.12 1.54
N LEU A 124 9.02 17.48 0.56
CA LEU A 124 7.58 17.69 0.71
C LEU A 124 6.80 16.43 0.36
N VAL A 125 5.69 16.19 1.06
CA VAL A 125 4.77 15.08 0.76
C VAL A 125 3.84 15.44 -0.41
N GLN A 126 4.44 15.78 -1.55
CA GLN A 126 3.77 16.21 -2.77
C GLN A 126 4.25 15.36 -3.95
N VAL A 127 5.46 15.62 -4.43
CA VAL A 127 6.06 14.90 -5.57
C VAL A 127 7.19 14.02 -5.05
N PRO A 128 7.21 12.69 -5.32
CA PRO A 128 6.24 11.92 -6.12
C PRO A 128 5.10 11.27 -5.29
N CYS A 129 4.87 11.73 -4.07
CA CYS A 129 3.96 11.08 -3.10
C CYS A 129 2.51 11.00 -3.60
N ILE A 130 2.00 12.07 -4.22
CA ILE A 130 0.62 12.17 -4.70
C ILE A 130 0.36 11.16 -5.81
N GLU A 131 1.18 11.14 -6.87
CA GLU A 131 0.99 10.18 -7.97
C GLU A 131 1.28 8.74 -7.55
N ARG A 132 2.18 8.52 -6.58
CA ARG A 132 2.43 7.20 -6.00
C ARG A 132 1.17 6.60 -5.36
N ASN A 133 0.36 7.41 -4.68
CA ASN A 133 -0.90 6.93 -4.09
C ASN A 133 -1.92 6.54 -5.17
N ALA A 134 -2.05 7.35 -6.23
CA ALA A 134 -2.93 7.02 -7.35
C ALA A 134 -2.51 5.73 -8.07
N ILE A 135 -1.21 5.59 -8.37
CA ILE A 135 -0.66 4.39 -9.03
C ILE A 135 -0.82 3.16 -8.12
N ALA A 136 -0.50 3.27 -6.83
CA ALA A 136 -0.61 2.17 -5.89
C ALA A 136 -2.06 1.72 -5.67
N ALA A 137 -3.03 2.63 -5.64
CA ALA A 137 -4.45 2.25 -5.57
C ALA A 137 -4.89 1.44 -6.81
N VAL A 138 -4.40 1.77 -8.00
CA VAL A 138 -4.65 0.98 -9.22
C VAL A 138 -3.98 -0.40 -9.13
N LYS A 139 -2.72 -0.46 -8.67
CA LYS A 139 -2.00 -1.72 -8.45
C LYS A 139 -2.74 -2.62 -7.47
N ALA A 140 -3.25 -2.08 -6.37
CA ALA A 140 -3.98 -2.83 -5.35
C ALA A 140 -5.26 -3.49 -5.92
N ILE A 141 -6.04 -2.74 -6.70
CA ILE A 141 -7.23 -3.29 -7.37
C ILE A 141 -6.84 -4.41 -8.34
N ASN A 142 -5.83 -4.18 -9.17
CA ASN A 142 -5.36 -5.19 -10.11
C ASN A 142 -4.82 -6.44 -9.41
N ALA A 143 -4.07 -6.27 -8.32
CA ALA A 143 -3.52 -7.37 -7.52
C ALA A 143 -4.64 -8.25 -6.93
N ALA A 144 -5.68 -7.63 -6.36
CA ALA A 144 -6.85 -8.37 -5.86
C ALA A 144 -7.55 -9.14 -6.99
N GLN A 145 -7.74 -8.52 -8.15
CA GLN A 145 -8.36 -9.17 -9.32
C GLN A 145 -7.52 -10.33 -9.87
N MET A 146 -6.20 -10.19 -9.91
CA MET A 146 -5.30 -11.26 -10.32
C MET A 146 -5.37 -12.45 -9.34
N ALA A 147 -5.33 -12.17 -8.04
CA ALA A 147 -5.42 -13.19 -7.00
C ALA A 147 -6.74 -13.97 -7.04
N LEU A 148 -7.87 -13.28 -7.19
CA LEU A 148 -9.20 -13.89 -7.25
C LEU A 148 -9.42 -14.76 -8.50
N ARG A 149 -8.74 -14.43 -9.60
CA ARG A 149 -8.75 -15.25 -10.84
C ARG A 149 -7.82 -16.45 -10.76
N GLY A 150 -6.86 -16.43 -9.84
CA GLY A 150 -6.00 -17.56 -9.53
C GLY A 150 -6.61 -18.49 -8.48
N ASP A 151 -5.87 -19.54 -8.14
CA ASP A 151 -6.24 -20.56 -7.16
C ASP A 151 -5.57 -20.36 -5.78
N GLY A 152 -4.84 -19.25 -5.60
CA GLY A 152 -4.04 -19.04 -4.40
C GLY A 152 -2.69 -19.76 -4.40
N ASN A 153 -2.24 -20.28 -5.54
CA ASN A 153 -0.86 -20.77 -5.72
C ASN A 153 0.00 -19.73 -6.45
N HIS A 154 1.20 -19.49 -5.92
CA HIS A 154 2.14 -18.49 -6.42
C HIS A 154 3.55 -19.04 -6.35
N PHE A 155 4.39 -18.66 -7.32
CA PHE A 155 5.82 -19.00 -7.29
C PHE A 155 6.56 -18.30 -6.14
N ILE A 156 6.07 -17.13 -5.73
CA ILE A 156 6.67 -16.29 -4.70
C ILE A 156 5.67 -16.13 -3.55
N SER A 157 6.12 -16.42 -2.32
CA SER A 157 5.28 -16.25 -1.13
C SER A 157 5.37 -14.83 -0.58
N LEU A 158 4.31 -14.39 0.10
CA LEU A 158 4.27 -13.10 0.81
C LEU A 158 5.47 -12.94 1.77
N ASP A 159 5.82 -13.98 2.54
CA ASP A 159 6.99 -13.97 3.43
C ASP A 159 8.30 -13.67 2.69
N ARG A 160 8.44 -14.21 1.46
CA ARG A 160 9.61 -13.95 0.63
C ARG A 160 9.64 -12.49 0.20
N VAL A 161 8.52 -11.92 -0.24
CA VAL A 161 8.44 -10.50 -0.65
C VAL A 161 8.69 -9.57 0.53
N ILE A 162 8.13 -9.84 1.72
CA ILE A 162 8.38 -9.03 2.92
C ILE A 162 9.86 -9.09 3.34
N ARG A 163 10.48 -10.27 3.29
CA ARG A 163 11.93 -10.39 3.52
C ARG A 163 12.74 -9.61 2.49
N THR A 164 12.38 -9.70 1.21
CA THR A 164 13.02 -8.90 0.17
C THR A 164 12.89 -7.41 0.46
N MET A 165 11.71 -6.92 0.88
CA MET A 165 11.54 -5.51 1.27
C MET A 165 12.48 -5.11 2.41
N ARG A 166 12.61 -5.96 3.44
CA ARG A 166 13.54 -5.70 4.55
C ARG A 166 14.99 -5.63 4.05
N ASP A 167 15.40 -6.60 3.27
CA ASP A 167 16.78 -6.74 2.82
C ASP A 167 17.15 -5.60 1.84
N THR A 168 16.27 -5.27 0.89
CA THR A 168 16.46 -4.11 0.00
C THR A 168 16.45 -2.79 0.76
N GLY A 169 15.66 -2.67 1.83
CA GLY A 169 15.67 -1.51 2.71
C GLY A 169 16.98 -1.35 3.49
N ALA A 170 17.58 -2.47 3.93
CA ALA A 170 18.89 -2.48 4.58
C ALA A 170 20.01 -2.09 3.60
N ASP A 171 19.93 -2.54 2.34
CA ASP A 171 20.87 -2.20 1.27
C ASP A 171 20.67 -0.78 0.73
N MET A 172 19.53 -0.14 1.02
CA MET A 172 19.23 1.21 0.57
C MET A 172 20.16 2.21 1.27
N HIS A 173 20.90 2.96 0.46
CA HIS A 173 21.76 4.03 0.98
C HIS A 173 20.91 5.06 1.74
N ASP A 174 21.42 5.55 2.88
CA ASP A 174 20.71 6.50 3.75
C ASP A 174 20.31 7.82 3.08
N LYS A 175 20.85 8.11 1.88
CA LYS A 175 20.50 9.30 1.10
C LYS A 175 19.22 9.14 0.28
N TYR A 176 18.64 7.95 0.27
CA TYR A 176 17.44 7.59 -0.48
C TYR A 176 16.28 7.14 0.45
N LYS A 177 16.43 7.37 1.75
CA LYS A 177 15.42 7.15 2.79
C LYS A 177 14.82 8.50 3.21
N GLU A 178 13.66 8.47 3.86
CA GLU A 178 12.85 9.66 4.17
C GLU A 178 13.58 10.76 4.96
N THR A 179 14.54 10.40 5.81
CA THR A 179 15.36 11.36 6.59
C THR A 179 16.57 11.90 5.83
N SER A 180 16.67 11.61 4.53
CA SER A 180 17.82 12.02 3.75
C SER A 180 17.83 13.51 3.43
N ARG A 181 19.03 14.08 3.33
CA ARG A 181 19.29 15.39 2.71
C ARG A 181 19.78 15.23 1.27
N GLY A 182 19.53 14.05 0.66
CA GLY A 182 19.84 13.70 -0.73
C GLY A 182 18.72 14.14 -1.67
N GLY A 183 19.01 14.29 -2.98
CA GLY A 183 18.20 15.08 -3.91
C GLY A 183 17.27 14.30 -4.85
N LEU A 184 15.96 14.57 -4.78
CA LEU A 184 15.23 15.63 -5.51
C LEU A 184 14.86 16.86 -4.63
N ALA A 185 15.26 16.87 -3.35
CA ALA A 185 15.05 17.95 -2.38
C ALA A 185 15.72 19.29 -2.71
#